data_AF-A0A3M2C777-F1
#
_entry.id   AF-A0A3M2C777-F1
#
_cell.length_a   1.000
_cell.length_b   1.000
_cell.length_c   1.000
_cell.angle_alpha   90.00
_cell.angle_beta   90.00
_cell.angle_gamma   90.00
#
_symmetry.space_group_name_H-M   'P 1'
#
loop_
_entity.id
_entity.type
_entity.pdbx_description
1 polymer ?
#
loop_
_entity_poly.entity_id
_entity_poly.type
_entity_poly.pdbx_seq_one_letter_code
_entity_poly.pdbx_strand_id
1 'polypeptide(L)' 'MDFSHDNLIPIVGIIAGCSVAGIAIIFGCVQAIANRRQREQSRREIAAYVAEGSMSPDDAERILRAETPSSGKCG' A
#
# COMPACT_ATOMS: atom_id res chain seq x y z
N MET A 1 -39.86 15.44 25.43
CA MET A 1 -39.16 15.55 24.13
C MET A 1 -37.97 14.61 24.27
N ASP A 2 -38.20 13.31 24.10
CA ASP A 2 -37.27 12.24 24.51
C ASP A 2 -36.70 11.46 23.31
N PHE A 3 -36.81 12.03 22.11
CA PHE A 3 -36.40 11.37 20.87
C PHE A 3 -34.87 11.33 20.63
N SER A 4 -34.08 11.99 21.50
CA SER A 4 -32.65 12.24 21.26
C SER A 4 -31.66 11.32 21.97
N HIS A 5 -32.05 10.41 22.87
CA HIS A 5 -31.08 9.53 23.56
C HIS A 5 -31.03 8.12 22.93
N ASP A 6 -32.17 7.52 22.59
CA ASP A 6 -32.22 6.16 22.02
C ASP A 6 -31.71 6.06 20.58
N ASN A 7 -31.84 7.12 19.77
CA ASN A 7 -31.40 7.15 18.38
C ASN A 7 -29.99 7.73 18.20
N LEU A 8 -29.43 8.41 19.20
CA LEU A 8 -28.11 9.04 19.11
C LEU A 8 -27.00 7.99 19.01
N ILE A 9 -27.07 6.95 19.84
CA ILE A 9 -26.08 5.86 19.89
C ILE A 9 -25.95 5.16 18.52
N PRO A 10 -27.04 4.69 17.87
CA PRO A 10 -26.92 4.05 16.57
C PRO A 10 -26.47 5.02 15.46
N ILE A 11 -26.94 6.27 15.47
CA ILE A 11 -26.56 7.27 14.43
C ILE A 11 -25.06 7.60 14.52
N VAL A 12 -24.54 7.84 15.73
CA VAL A 12 -23.11 8.12 15.93
C VAL A 12 -22.25 6.93 15.52
N GLY A 13 -22.69 5.70 15.82
CA GLY A 13 -21.99 4.48 15.41
C GLY A 13 -21.86 4.34 13.89
N ILE A 14 -22.93 4.63 13.14
CA ILE A 14 -22.91 4.57 11.67
C ILE A 14 -21.96 5.63 11.09
N ILE A 15 -22.04 6.87 11.57
CA ILE A 15 -21.20 7.97 11.06
C ILE A 15 -19.72 7.71 11.38
N ALA A 16 -19.42 7.26 12.60
CA ALA A 16 -18.06 6.90 12.99
C ALA A 16 -17.53 5.70 12.17
N GLY A 17 -18.34 4.66 11.97
CA GLY A 17 -17.97 3.50 11.16
C GLY A 17 -17.69 3.87 9.70
N CYS A 18 -18.59 4.66 9.07
CA CYS A 18 -18.42 5.10 7.68
C CYS A 18 -17.20 5.99 7.50
N SER A 19 -16.90 6.89 8.44
CA SER A 19 -15.73 7.76 8.35
C SER A 19 -14.42 6.99 8.47
N VAL A 20 -14.31 6.04 9.41
CA VAL A 20 -13.13 5.17 9.54
C VAL A 20 -12.95 4.29 8.29
N ALA A 21 -14.02 3.70 7.78
CA ALA A 21 -13.97 2.88 6.57
C ALA A 21 -13.53 3.72 5.35
N GLY A 22 -14.07 4.93 5.20
CA GLY A 22 -13.68 5.85 4.13
C GLY A 22 -12.20 6.19 4.17
N ILE A 23 -11.68 6.52 5.35
CA ILE A 23 -10.25 6.82 5.55
C ILE A 23 -9.40 5.59 5.20
N ALA A 24 -9.75 4.40 5.70
CA ALA A 24 -8.99 3.18 5.45
C ALA A 24 -8.89 2.85 3.95
N ILE A 25 -9.96 3.04 3.19
CA ILE A 25 -9.98 2.82 1.73
C ILE A 25 -9.03 3.79 1.02
N ILE A 26 -9.09 5.07 1.37
CA ILE A 26 -8.23 6.09 0.76
C ILE A 26 -6.75 5.77 1.03
N PHE A 27 -6.41 5.47 2.28
CA PHE A 27 -5.05 5.08 2.66
C PHE A 27 -4.60 3.81 1.92
N GLY A 28 -5.47 2.80 1.81
CA GLY A 28 -5.18 1.59 1.03
C GLY A 28 -4.89 1.88 -0.45
N CYS A 29 -5.69 2.75 -1.08
CA CYS A 29 -5.47 3.17 -2.46
C CYS A 29 -4.14 3.92 -2.63
N VAL A 30 -3.86 4.89 -1.76
CA VAL A 30 -2.62 5.68 -1.81
C VAL A 30 -1.40 4.77 -1.61
N GLN A 31 -1.45 3.86 -0.64
CA GLN A 31 -0.37 2.91 -0.38
C GLN A 31 -0.15 1.97 -1.58
N ALA A 32 -1.22 1.48 -2.20
CA ALA A 32 -1.12 0.64 -3.39
C ALA A 32 -0.44 1.38 -4.55
N ILE A 33 -0.81 2.65 -4.79
CA ILE A 33 -0.21 3.48 -5.84
C ILE A 33 1.25 3.78 -5.52
N ALA A 34 1.56 4.14 -4.28
CA ALA A 34 2.93 4.42 -3.83
C ALA A 34 3.83 3.20 -4.02
N ASN A 35 3.39 2.02 -3.58
CA ASN A 35 4.14 0.77 -3.75
C ASN A 35 4.39 0.42 -5.22
N ARG A 36 3.40 0.63 -6.10
CA ARG A 36 3.57 0.41 -7.55
C ARG A 36 4.64 1.33 -8.10
N ARG A 37 4.53 2.64 -7.80
CA ARG A 37 5.48 3.65 -8.26
C ARG A 37 6.89 3.38 -7.76
N GLN A 38 7.06 3.07 -6.48
CA GLN A 38 8.37 2.77 -5.91
C GLN A 38 9.04 1.60 -6.65
N ARG A 39 8.32 0.50 -6.88
CA ARG A 39 8.84 -0.63 -7.66
C ARG A 39 9.22 -0.27 -9.09
N GLU A 40 8.40 0.55 -9.74
CA GLU A 40 8.70 1.01 -11.11
C GLU A 40 9.93 1.92 -11.15
N GLN A 41 10.12 2.78 -10.14
CA GLN A 41 11.31 3.63 -10.02
C GLN A 41 12.57 2.79 -9.73
N SER A 42 12.53 1.90 -8.73
CA SER A 42 13.67 1.04 -8.39
C SER A 42 14.12 0.19 -9.57
N ARG A 43 13.19 -0.32 -10.39
CA ARG A 43 13.52 -1.04 -11.64
C ARG A 43 14.25 -0.17 -12.66
N ARG A 44 13.87 1.10 -12.78
CA ARG A 44 14.54 2.05 -13.70
C ARG A 44 15.93 2.42 -13.19
N GLU A 45 16.06 2.61 -11.89
CA GLU A 45 17.36 2.88 -11.25
C GLU A 45 18.31 1.70 -11.40
N ILE A 46 17.85 0.48 -11.14
CA ILE A 46 18.63 -0.75 -11.36
C ILE A 46 19.09 -0.84 -12.84
N ALA A 47 18.20 -0.56 -13.79
CA ALA A 47 18.57 -0.56 -15.21
C ALA A 47 19.62 0.50 -15.55
N ALA A 48 19.55 1.68 -14.94
CA ALA A 48 20.55 2.73 -15.09
C ALA A 48 21.91 2.28 -14.50
N TYR A 49 21.92 1.70 -13.29
CA TYR A 49 23.15 1.20 -12.67
C TYR A 49 23.82 0.07 -13.47
N VAL A 50 23.02 -0.80 -14.10
CA VAL A 50 23.54 -1.82 -15.01
C VAL A 50 24.11 -1.19 -16.29
N ALA A 51 23.44 -0.19 -16.86
CA ALA A 51 23.92 0.52 -18.05
C ALA A 51 25.18 1.35 -17.78
N GLU A 52 25.31 1.92 -16.58
CA GLU A 52 26.49 2.64 -16.09
C GLU A 52 27.64 1.69 -15.70
N GLY A 53 27.34 0.39 -15.56
CA GLY A 53 28.30 -0.63 -15.15
C GLY A 53 28.64 -0.63 -13.66
N SER A 54 27.91 0.13 -12.84
CA SER A 54 28.05 0.16 -11.38
C SER A 54 27.37 -1.02 -10.68
N MET A 55 26.53 -1.78 -11.41
CA MET A 55 25.88 -3.00 -10.95
C MET A 55 26.01 -4.11 -12.01
N SER A 56 26.32 -5.34 -11.58
CA SER A 56 26.36 -6.50 -12.47
C SER A 56 24.94 -6.91 -12.88
N PRO A 57 24.70 -7.31 -14.15
CA PRO A 57 23.41 -7.83 -14.60
C PRO A 57 22.90 -9.03 -13.77
N ASP A 58 23.80 -9.90 -13.32
CA ASP A 58 23.46 -11.06 -12.48
C ASP A 58 22.91 -10.62 -11.11
N ASP A 59 23.54 -9.60 -10.51
CA ASP A 59 23.11 -9.09 -9.22
C ASP A 59 21.79 -8.33 -9.33
N ALA A 60 21.62 -7.54 -10.41
CA ALA A 60 20.34 -6.92 -10.76
C ALA A 60 19.22 -7.96 -10.92
N GLU A 61 19.49 -9.09 -11.58
CA GLU A 61 18.53 -10.18 -11.76
C GLU A 61 18.11 -10.81 -10.42
N ARG A 62 19.08 -11.00 -9.51
CA ARG A 62 18.83 -11.50 -8.15
C ARG A 62 17.99 -10.52 -7.32
N ILE A 63 18.29 -9.22 -7.37
CA ILE A 63 17.51 -8.18 -6.68
C ILE A 63 16.06 -8.16 -7.20
N LEU A 64 15.88 -8.12 -8.52
CA LEU A 64 14.56 -8.10 -9.15
C LEU A 64 13.72 -9.35 -8.84
N ARG A 65 14.37 -10.53 -8.73
CA ARG A 65 13.70 -11.75 -8.28
C ARG A 65 13.27 -11.68 -6.81
N ALA A 66 14.12 -11.14 -5.94
CA ALA A 66 13.83 -10.99 -4.51
C ALA A 66 12.68 -10.00 -4.22
N GLU A 67 12.45 -9.02 -5.10
CA GLU A 67 11.32 -8.08 -5.01
C GLU A 67 9.94 -8.71 -5.27
N THR A 68 9.89 -9.94 -5.81
CA THR A 68 8.63 -10.65 -5.98
C THR A 68 8.18 -11.16 -4.61
N PRO A 69 7.02 -10.72 -4.08
CA PRO A 69 6.57 -11.19 -2.78
C PRO A 69 6.31 -12.70 -2.89
N SER A 70 7.24 -13.49 -2.34
CA SER A 70 6.97 -14.86 -1.93
C SER A 70 5.76 -14.80 -1.02
N SER A 71 4.63 -15.31 -1.51
CA SER A 71 3.42 -15.59 -0.76
C SER A 71 3.76 -16.42 0.48
N GLY A 72 4.10 -15.76 1.59
CA GLY A 72 4.40 -16.35 2.87
C GLY A 72 3.36 -15.89 3.88
N LYS A 73 2.30 -16.69 4.02
CA LYS A 73 1.33 -16.76 5.13
C LYS A 73 1.44 -15.65 6.19
N CYS A 74 0.46 -14.74 6.19
CA CYS A 74 0.09 -14.04 7.41
C CYS A 74 -0.51 -15.08 8.36
N GLY A 75 0.18 -15.34 9.48
CA GLY A 75 -0.38 -16.03 10.64
C GLY A 75 -1.05 -15.04 11.57
#